data_AF-A0A537SW50-F1
#
_entry.id   AF-A0A537SW50-F1
#
_cell.length_a   1.000
_cell.length_b   1.000
_cell.length_c   1.000
_cell.angle_alpha   90.00
_cell.angle_beta   90.00
_cell.angle_gamma   90.00
#
_symmetry.space_group_name_H-M   'P 1'
#
loop_
_entity.id
_entity.type
_entity.pdbx_description
1 polymer ?
#
loop_
_entity_poly.entity_id
_entity_poly.type
_entity_poly.pdbx_seq_one_letter_code
_entity_poly.pdbx_strand_id
1 'polypeptide(L)'
;MRIYVALAITAVVGACATNPDTIDPIYVSPSTFEHLTCRQIGEEQKRITREEAANMQGGKATDAEQVGLLKGAMEALEQISIEKGCNIEFQHG
;
A
#
# COMPACT_ATOMS: atom_id res chain seq x y z
N MET A 1 48.20 -7.65 -12.29
CA MET A 1 47.18 -8.71 -12.09
C MET A 1 46.54 -8.75 -10.69
N ARG A 2 47.01 -7.99 -9.69
CA ARG A 2 46.35 -7.88 -8.37
C ARG A 2 45.30 -6.76 -8.27
N ILE A 3 45.43 -5.72 -9.10
CA ILE A 3 44.55 -4.54 -9.09
C ILE A 3 43.22 -4.79 -9.83
N TYR A 4 43.22 -5.63 -10.87
CA TYR A 4 42.01 -5.97 -11.64
C TYR A 4 41.00 -6.83 -10.87
N VAL A 5 41.46 -7.60 -9.87
CA VAL A 5 40.58 -8.45 -9.05
C VAL A 5 39.76 -7.62 -8.05
N ALA A 6 40.26 -6.45 -7.65
CA ALA A 6 39.58 -5.59 -6.67
C ALA A 6 38.40 -4.80 -7.27
N LEU A 7 38.32 -4.66 -8.60
CA LEU A 7 37.33 -3.80 -9.26
C LEU A 7 36.02 -4.52 -9.61
N ALA A 8 35.93 -5.84 -9.41
CA ALA A 8 34.83 -6.65 -9.92
C ALA A 8 33.70 -6.94 -8.91
N ILE A 9 33.81 -6.49 -7.64
CA ILE A 9 32.97 -6.99 -6.54
C ILE A 9 31.82 -6.05 -6.11
N THR A 10 31.70 -4.83 -6.64
CA THR A 10 30.73 -3.84 -6.11
C THR A 10 29.32 -3.85 -6.71
N ALA A 11 28.95 -4.83 -7.54
CA ALA A 11 27.74 -4.75 -8.37
C ALA A 11 26.49 -5.47 -7.84
N VAL A 12 26.30 -5.65 -6.53
CA VAL A 12 25.09 -6.33 -6.00
C VAL A 12 24.52 -5.62 -4.78
N VAL A 13 23.88 -4.48 -4.97
CA VAL A 13 22.83 -4.01 -4.04
C VAL A 13 21.78 -3.25 -4.85
N GLY A 14 20.69 -3.93 -5.24
CA GLY A 14 19.63 -3.27 -5.99
C GLY A 14 18.58 -4.22 -6.55
N ALA A 15 17.78 -4.87 -5.69
CA ALA A 15 16.55 -5.54 -6.13
C ALA A 15 15.56 -5.77 -4.96
N CYS A 16 14.93 -4.71 -4.46
CA CYS A 16 13.65 -4.78 -3.73
C CYS A 16 12.64 -3.80 -4.35
N ALA A 17 12.51 -3.82 -5.68
CA ALA A 17 11.56 -2.98 -6.39
C ALA A 17 10.34 -3.83 -6.77
N THR A 18 9.34 -3.94 -5.87
CA THR A 18 8.09 -4.66 -6.14
C THR A 18 7.12 -3.76 -6.89
N ASN A 19 6.48 -4.27 -7.95
CA ASN A 19 5.44 -3.51 -8.64
C ASN A 19 4.21 -3.41 -7.72
N PRO A 20 3.64 -2.22 -7.51
CA PRO A 20 2.45 -2.06 -6.68
C PRO A 20 1.28 -2.91 -7.18
N ASP A 21 1.12 -3.01 -8.50
CA ASP A 21 0.00 -3.71 -9.15
C ASP A 21 0.04 -5.23 -8.91
N THR A 22 1.20 -5.77 -8.50
CA THR A 22 1.39 -7.20 -8.19
C THR A 22 1.26 -7.52 -6.71
N ILE A 23 0.98 -6.52 -5.88
CA ILE A 23 0.80 -6.69 -4.43
C ILE A 23 -0.68 -6.92 -4.16
N ASP A 24 -0.99 -8.13 -3.77
CA ASP A 24 -2.33 -8.50 -3.33
C ASP A 24 -2.68 -7.84 -1.98
N PRO A 25 -3.95 -7.48 -1.78
CA PRO A 25 -4.45 -6.97 -0.50
C PRO A 25 -4.30 -8.02 0.60
N ILE A 26 -3.75 -7.61 1.74
CA ILE A 26 -3.67 -8.43 2.94
C ILE A 26 -4.93 -8.17 3.76
N TYR A 27 -5.62 -9.24 4.16
CA TYR A 27 -6.87 -9.14 4.88
C TYR A 27 -6.77 -8.29 6.16
N VAL A 28 -7.64 -7.27 6.25
CA VAL A 28 -7.87 -6.44 7.44
C VAL A 28 -9.34 -6.54 7.83
N SER A 29 -9.64 -6.68 9.12
CA SER A 29 -11.02 -6.82 9.58
C SER A 29 -11.84 -5.54 9.35
N PRO A 30 -13.01 -5.60 8.69
CA PRO A 30 -13.93 -4.46 8.51
C PRO A 30 -14.41 -3.84 9.82
N SER A 31 -14.51 -4.64 10.89
CA SER A 31 -14.94 -4.18 12.23
C SER A 31 -14.08 -3.02 12.78
N THR A 32 -12.84 -2.87 12.30
CA THR A 32 -11.95 -1.74 12.63
C THR A 32 -12.56 -0.40 12.25
N PHE A 33 -13.34 -0.35 11.16
CA PHE A 33 -13.94 0.86 10.61
C PHE A 33 -15.43 1.01 10.93
N GLU A 34 -16.04 0.00 11.55
CA GLU A 34 -17.49 -0.06 11.82
C GLU A 34 -18.00 1.13 12.65
N HIS A 35 -17.17 1.67 13.54
CA HIS A 35 -17.54 2.82 14.39
C HIS A 35 -17.32 4.19 13.73
N LEU A 36 -16.80 4.24 12.49
CA LEU A 36 -16.60 5.50 11.78
C LEU A 36 -17.91 6.04 11.21
N THR A 37 -18.02 7.37 11.20
CA THR A 37 -19.04 8.10 10.44
C THR A 37 -18.65 8.19 8.97
N CYS A 38 -19.61 8.39 8.06
CA CYS A 38 -19.29 8.56 6.63
C CYS A 38 -18.27 9.67 6.35
N ARG A 39 -18.30 10.76 7.13
CA ARG A 39 -17.27 11.81 7.03
C ARG A 39 -15.88 11.27 7.39
N GLN A 40 -15.79 10.50 8.46
CA GLN A 40 -14.52 9.91 8.90
C GLN A 40 -14.03 8.82 7.93
N ILE A 41 -14.92 8.04 7.32
CA ILE A 41 -14.56 7.07 6.28
C ILE A 41 -13.88 7.76 5.10
N GLY A 42 -14.41 8.90 4.64
CA GLY A 42 -13.77 9.66 3.56
C GLY A 42 -12.43 10.29 3.96
N GLU A 43 -12.27 10.67 5.24
CA GLU A 43 -10.98 11.13 5.77
C GLU A 43 -9.97 9.99 5.88
N GLU A 44 -10.45 8.81 6.26
CA GLU A 44 -9.69 7.59 6.45
C GLU A 44 -9.17 7.05 5.11
N GLN A 45 -10.02 7.01 4.08
CA GLN A 45 -9.61 6.68 2.72
C GLN A 45 -8.43 7.56 2.29
N LYS A 46 -8.52 8.89 2.49
CA LYS A 46 -7.44 9.82 2.15
C LYS A 46 -6.18 9.59 2.99
N ARG A 47 -6.31 9.14 4.23
CA ARG A 47 -5.17 8.79 5.08
C ARG A 47 -4.46 7.57 4.51
N ILE A 48 -5.19 6.49 4.25
CA ILE A 48 -4.65 5.24 3.72
C ILE A 48 -3.97 5.48 2.37
N THR A 49 -4.60 6.23 1.44
CA THR A 49 -3.98 6.56 0.14
C THR A 49 -2.69 7.37 0.28
N ARG A 50 -2.59 8.27 1.27
CA ARG A 50 -1.34 9.02 1.52
C ARG A 50 -0.25 8.13 2.10
N GLU A 51 -0.62 7.21 2.98
CA GLU A 51 0.31 6.23 3.54
C GLU A 51 0.80 5.27 2.46
N GLU A 52 -0.08 4.83 1.57
CA GLU A 52 0.29 3.99 0.42
C GLU A 52 1.28 4.73 -0.48
N ALA A 53 0.98 5.97 -0.85
CA ALA A 53 1.89 6.80 -1.65
C ALA A 53 3.26 7.04 -0.97
N ALA A 54 3.30 7.12 0.37
CA ALA A 54 4.56 7.25 1.12
C ALA A 54 5.41 5.96 1.08
N ASN A 55 4.77 4.81 0.88
CA ASN A 55 5.42 3.52 0.68
C ASN A 55 5.75 3.24 -0.80
N MET A 56 5.74 4.28 -1.65
CA MET A 56 6.03 4.19 -3.07
C MET A 56 7.23 5.07 -3.44
N GLN A 57 8.22 4.49 -4.11
CA GLN A 57 9.38 5.20 -4.65
C GLN A 57 9.64 4.77 -6.09
N GLY A 58 9.69 5.73 -7.03
CA GLY A 58 9.94 5.44 -8.44
C GLY A 58 8.90 4.51 -9.10
N GLY A 59 7.64 4.55 -8.64
CA GLY A 59 6.58 3.67 -9.14
C GLY A 59 6.66 2.23 -8.63
N LYS A 60 7.42 1.99 -7.55
CA LYS A 60 7.60 0.69 -6.92
C LYS A 60 7.30 0.79 -5.44
N ALA A 61 6.73 -0.27 -4.86
CA ALA A 61 6.56 -0.35 -3.43
C ALA A 61 7.93 -0.48 -2.76
N THR A 62 8.18 0.35 -1.75
CA THR A 62 9.37 0.26 -0.90
C THR A 62 9.23 -0.83 0.15
N ASP A 63 7.98 -1.13 0.53
CA ASP A 63 7.60 -2.19 1.45
C ASP A 63 6.32 -2.84 0.91
N ALA A 64 6.45 -4.05 0.37
CA ALA A 64 5.34 -4.74 -0.25
C ALA A 64 4.30 -5.23 0.76
N GLU A 65 4.73 -5.60 1.96
CA GLU A 65 3.82 -6.07 3.01
C GLU A 65 3.01 -4.89 3.56
N GLN A 66 3.66 -3.75 3.79
CA GLN A 66 2.97 -2.53 4.21
C GLN A 66 1.94 -2.06 3.18
N VAL A 67 2.28 -2.08 1.89
CA VAL A 67 1.33 -1.74 0.81
C VAL A 67 0.18 -2.75 0.75
N GLY A 68 0.44 -4.05 0.90
CA GLY A 68 -0.62 -5.07 0.95
C GLY A 68 -1.61 -4.84 2.09
N LEU A 69 -1.11 -4.48 3.29
CA LEU A 69 -1.95 -4.12 4.43
C LEU A 69 -2.81 -2.88 4.17
N LEU A 70 -2.24 -1.86 3.52
CA LEU A 70 -2.97 -0.63 3.18
C LEU A 70 -4.05 -0.89 2.14
N LYS A 71 -3.77 -1.72 1.12
CA LYS A 71 -4.77 -2.15 0.13
C LYS A 71 -5.94 -2.91 0.78
N GLY A 72 -5.65 -3.89 1.63
CA GLY A 72 -6.72 -4.61 2.33
C GLY A 72 -7.47 -3.75 3.35
N ALA A 73 -6.81 -2.75 3.95
CA ALA A 73 -7.48 -1.74 4.76
C ALA A 73 -8.45 -0.88 3.91
N MET A 74 -8.10 -0.54 2.66
CA MET A 74 -9.03 0.13 1.75
C MET A 74 -10.24 -0.73 1.40
N GLU A 75 -10.05 -2.02 1.12
CA GLU A 75 -11.16 -2.95 0.84
C GLU A 75 -12.13 -3.06 2.03
N ALA A 76 -11.56 -3.22 3.24
CA ALA A 76 -12.34 -3.29 4.47
C ALA A 76 -13.10 -1.98 4.74
N LEU A 77 -12.47 -0.84 4.46
CA LEU A 77 -13.10 0.48 4.59
C LEU A 77 -14.21 0.69 3.56
N GLU A 78 -14.02 0.23 2.32
CA GLU A 78 -15.02 0.28 1.26
C GLU A 78 -16.23 -0.58 1.61
N GLN A 79 -16.02 -1.80 2.13
CA GLN A 79 -17.11 -2.66 2.57
C GLN A 79 -17.99 -1.94 3.61
N ILE A 80 -17.39 -1.32 4.63
CA ILE A 80 -18.14 -0.55 5.64
C ILE A 80 -18.82 0.68 5.02
N SER A 81 -18.19 1.34 4.04
CA SER A 81 -18.79 2.47 3.33
C SER A 81 -20.06 2.05 2.57
N ILE A 82 -20.04 0.88 1.92
CA ILE A 82 -21.19 0.31 1.20
C ILE A 82 -22.30 -0.06 2.18
N GLU A 83 -21.96 -0.77 3.27
CA GLU A 83 -22.92 -1.16 4.31
C GLU A 83 -23.62 0.06 4.94
N LYS A 84 -22.89 1.16 5.13
CA LYS A 84 -23.42 2.42 5.68
C LYS A 84 -24.06 3.34 4.63
N GLY A 85 -23.92 3.05 3.34
CA GLY A 85 -24.46 3.88 2.26
C GLY A 85 -23.83 5.28 2.17
N CYS A 86 -22.51 5.39 2.38
CA CYS A 86 -21.84 6.69 2.53
C CYS A 86 -21.64 7.50 1.22
N ASN A 87 -21.92 6.91 0.04
CA ASN A 87 -21.75 7.53 -1.28
C ASN A 87 -20.35 8.12 -1.50
N ILE A 88 -19.32 7.34 -1.19
CA ILE A 88 -17.90 7.69 -1.33
C ILE A 88 -17.33 6.85 -2.47
N GLU A 89 -16.51 7.47 -3.31
CA GLU A 89 -15.88 6.81 -4.46
C GLU A 89 -14.47 6.33 -4.08
N PHE A 90 -14.26 5.01 -4.17
CA PHE A 90 -12.97 4.36 -3.91
C PHE A 90 -12.24 4.12 -5.22
N GLN A 91 -10.97 4.51 -5.28
CA GLN A 91 -10.11 4.27 -6.44
C GLN A 91 -9.57 2.84 -6.36
N HIS A 92 -9.78 2.07 -7.42
CA HIS A 92 -9.22 0.73 -7.57
C HIS A 92 -8.03 0.84 -8.54
N GLY A 93 -6.82 0.67 -8.03
CA GLY A 93 -5.56 0.78 -8.77
C GLY A 93 -4.71 -0.48 -8.63
#